data_AF-A0A368F6B0-F1
#
_entry.id   AF-A0A368F6B0-F1
#
_cell.length_a   1.000
_cell.length_b   1.000
_cell.length_c   1.000
_cell.angle_alpha   90.00
_cell.angle_beta   90.00
_cell.angle_gamma   90.00
#
_symmetry.space_group_name_H-M   'P 1'
#
loop_
_entity.id
_entity.type
_entity.pdbx_description
1 polymer ?
#
loop_
_entity_poly.entity_id
_entity_poly.type
_entity_poly.pdbx_seq_one_letter_code
_entity_poly.pdbx_strand_id
1 'polypeptide(L)'
;MGFGSMESDSEASNDSTNAKANGIQVSRVRDVLLSALSHEDDGFCETSLADLFADEYDETGRVKLLHDAVSSICKKKDEIVEDPQLEYRLVTLMARLVQQGLLKDSSVVNYVEHAQNRDHGIRLLEAATTEPPKGRDDSKLLMQVEKLAKELATEYDPKEVAEDLTSRDAPFYHVNFVNQLCIEAISSMNMDVIYFVSTAIRDLLDHGTVEPWSVNVGFERFFKNIPGLEVDLPGATSLATMLMSYAANDMQIITESVASLCPKPTRFIMAGAQGKLSVVKKEQEECTDVNYLFRDEQ
;
A
#
# COMPACT_ATOMS: atom_id res chain seq x y z
N MET A 1 61.86 3.05 -43.71
CA MET A 1 61.62 4.25 -42.89
C MET A 1 60.17 4.63 -43.15
N GLY A 2 59.19 4.28 -42.33
CA GLY A 2 59.01 4.64 -40.91
C GLY A 2 57.93 5.72 -40.84
N PHE A 3 57.08 5.70 -39.79
CA PHE A 3 55.87 6.51 -39.50
C PHE A 3 54.56 5.97 -40.11
N GLY A 4 53.50 5.67 -39.36
CA GLY A 4 53.23 5.77 -37.92
C GLY A 4 51.72 5.66 -37.70
N SER A 5 51.29 4.88 -36.71
CA SER A 5 49.89 4.67 -36.30
C SER A 5 49.17 5.96 -35.91
N MET A 6 47.86 5.97 -36.12
CA MET A 6 46.91 6.64 -35.23
C MET A 6 45.75 5.67 -34.97
N GLU A 7 45.86 4.92 -33.88
CA GLU A 7 44.73 4.30 -33.21
C GLU A 7 43.91 5.42 -32.56
N SER A 8 42.60 5.41 -32.80
CA SER A 8 41.63 6.26 -32.12
C SER A 8 40.67 5.33 -31.40
N ASP A 9 41.08 4.86 -30.22
CA ASP A 9 40.29 3.99 -29.37
C ASP A 9 39.52 4.79 -28.32
N SER A 10 38.21 4.58 -28.36
CA SER A 10 37.28 4.39 -27.23
C SER A 10 37.15 5.50 -26.19
N GLU A 11 36.19 6.40 -26.42
CA GLU A 11 35.34 6.94 -25.36
C GLU A 11 33.99 6.23 -25.40
N ALA A 12 33.91 5.05 -24.78
CA ALA A 12 32.64 4.38 -24.54
C ALA A 12 32.62 3.77 -23.14
N SER A 13 31.58 4.12 -22.38
CA SER A 13 30.99 3.30 -21.31
C SER A 13 31.66 3.29 -19.92
N ASN A 14 31.67 4.43 -19.22
CA ASN A 14 31.79 4.46 -17.74
C ASN A 14 30.42 4.54 -17.03
N ASP A 15 29.36 4.99 -17.69
CA ASP A 15 28.02 5.10 -17.06
C ASP A 15 27.33 3.75 -16.86
N SER A 16 27.57 2.77 -17.75
CA SER A 16 26.89 1.47 -17.67
C SER A 16 27.44 0.57 -16.56
N THR A 17 28.71 0.73 -16.20
CA THR A 17 29.38 0.01 -15.12
C THR A 17 28.96 0.55 -13.75
N ASN A 18 28.86 1.87 -13.58
CA ASN A 18 28.39 2.50 -12.35
C ASN A 18 26.91 2.19 -12.07
N ALA A 19 26.05 2.21 -13.10
CA ALA A 19 24.64 1.84 -12.94
C ALA A 19 24.46 0.38 -12.48
N LYS A 20 25.29 -0.54 -12.99
CA LYS A 20 25.27 -1.96 -12.56
C LYS A 20 25.76 -2.14 -11.13
N ALA A 21 26.82 -1.44 -10.73
CA ALA A 21 27.35 -1.50 -9.36
C ALA A 21 26.31 -1.02 -8.33
N ASN A 22 25.64 0.11 -8.61
CA ASN A 22 24.58 0.64 -7.75
C ASN A 22 23.40 -0.33 -7.63
N GLY A 23 22.96 -0.94 -8.74
CA GLY A 23 21.87 -1.92 -8.73
C GLY A 23 22.18 -3.16 -7.87
N ILE A 24 23.45 -3.59 -7.83
CA ILE A 24 23.90 -4.69 -6.98
C ILE A 24 23.83 -4.30 -5.50
N GLN A 25 24.31 -3.11 -5.14
CA GLN A 25 24.23 -2.64 -3.75
C GLN A 25 22.79 -2.47 -3.27
N VAL A 26 21.91 -1.87 -4.09
CA VAL A 26 20.47 -1.75 -3.77
C VAL A 26 19.86 -3.13 -3.49
N SER A 27 20.20 -4.12 -4.32
CA SER A 27 19.71 -5.49 -4.13
C SER A 27 20.23 -6.11 -2.83
N ARG A 28 21.51 -5.90 -2.48
CA ARG A 28 22.09 -6.38 -1.21
C ARG A 28 21.40 -5.75 0.00
N VAL A 29 21.20 -4.43 0.00
CA VAL A 29 20.50 -3.72 1.08
C VAL A 29 19.07 -4.24 1.20
N ARG A 30 18.35 -4.35 0.08
CA ARG A 30 16.99 -4.92 0.04
C ARG A 30 16.93 -6.31 0.66
N ASP A 31 17.84 -7.22 0.30
CA ASP A 31 17.82 -8.60 0.78
C ASP A 31 18.11 -8.69 2.29
N VAL A 32 18.97 -7.81 2.81
CA VAL A 32 19.20 -7.67 4.26
C VAL A 32 17.97 -7.09 4.96
N LEU A 33 17.32 -6.07 4.39
CA LEU A 33 16.05 -5.54 4.92
C LEU A 33 14.98 -6.63 4.98
N LEU A 34 14.77 -7.40 3.92
CA LEU A 34 13.76 -8.47 3.89
C LEU A 34 14.05 -9.57 4.92
N SER A 35 15.33 -9.91 5.10
CA SER A 35 15.74 -10.88 6.13
C SER A 35 15.43 -10.35 7.54
N ALA A 36 15.66 -9.07 7.79
CA ALA A 36 15.32 -8.38 9.04
C ALA A 36 13.81 -8.25 9.30
N LEU A 37 12.99 -8.38 8.26
CA LEU A 37 11.53 -8.35 8.33
C LEU A 37 10.94 -9.75 8.47
N SER A 38 11.73 -10.82 8.58
CA SER A 38 11.19 -12.16 8.86
C SER A 38 10.53 -12.21 10.24
N HIS A 39 9.38 -12.88 10.36
CA HIS A 39 8.68 -13.08 11.65
C HIS A 39 9.46 -13.92 12.66
N GLU A 40 10.54 -14.57 12.23
CA GLU A 40 11.35 -15.49 13.05
C GLU A 40 12.62 -14.85 13.63
N ASP A 41 12.95 -13.62 13.28
CA ASP A 41 14.21 -13.00 13.69
C ASP A 41 14.00 -11.99 14.84
N ASP A 42 14.25 -12.46 16.08
CA ASP A 42 14.31 -11.64 17.29
C ASP A 42 15.55 -10.74 17.33
N GLY A 43 16.45 -10.85 16.35
CA GLY A 43 17.78 -10.25 16.37
C GLY A 43 18.24 -9.78 15.00
N PHE A 44 17.61 -8.71 14.50
CA PHE A 44 18.13 -7.92 13.39
C PHE A 44 19.66 -7.72 13.53
N CYS A 45 20.45 -8.26 12.60
CA CYS A 45 21.89 -8.05 12.58
C CYS A 45 22.19 -6.70 11.93
N GLU A 46 22.04 -5.63 12.71
CA GLU A 46 22.37 -4.23 12.38
C GLU A 46 23.75 -4.09 11.74
N THR A 47 24.69 -4.94 12.17
CA THR A 47 26.05 -5.06 11.64
C THR A 47 26.08 -5.26 10.13
N SER A 48 25.16 -6.06 9.57
CA SER A 48 25.10 -6.31 8.12
C SER A 48 24.74 -5.06 7.31
N LEU A 49 23.82 -4.22 7.81
CA LEU A 49 23.49 -2.94 7.16
C LEU A 49 24.59 -1.90 7.40
N ALA A 50 25.19 -1.87 8.59
CA ALA A 50 26.32 -1.00 8.88
C ALA A 50 27.49 -1.26 7.93
N ASP A 51 27.81 -2.52 7.68
CA ASP A 51 28.87 -2.92 6.73
C ASP A 51 28.53 -2.49 5.29
N LEU A 52 27.27 -2.66 4.86
CA LEU A 52 26.83 -2.23 3.53
C LEU A 52 26.84 -0.71 3.38
N PHE A 53 26.52 0.03 4.44
CA PHE A 53 26.58 1.48 4.47
C PHE A 53 28.02 2.01 4.58
N ALA A 54 28.94 1.26 5.17
CA ALA A 54 30.35 1.65 5.24
C ALA A 54 31.01 1.76 3.86
N ASP A 55 30.50 1.03 2.86
CA ASP A 55 30.93 1.13 1.46
C ASP A 55 30.52 2.47 0.81
N GLU A 56 29.56 3.21 1.39
CA GLU A 56 29.06 4.50 0.91
C GLU A 56 29.50 5.66 1.82
N TYR A 57 30.56 6.36 1.39
CA TYR A 57 31.16 7.46 2.15
C TYR A 57 30.28 8.72 2.24
N ASP A 58 29.35 8.90 1.29
CA ASP A 58 28.39 10.00 1.30
C ASP A 58 27.13 9.62 2.07
N GLU A 59 26.78 10.46 3.05
CA GLU A 59 25.56 10.32 3.83
C GLU A 59 24.30 10.40 2.95
N THR A 60 24.31 11.28 1.94
CA THR A 60 23.18 11.40 1.00
C THR A 60 23.09 10.16 0.12
N GLY A 61 24.23 9.62 -0.31
CA GLY A 61 24.35 8.32 -0.98
C GLY A 61 23.74 7.18 -0.18
N ARG A 62 24.02 7.09 1.13
CA ARG A 62 23.42 6.08 2.03
C ARG A 62 21.91 6.20 2.14
N VAL A 63 21.38 7.42 2.33
CA VAL A 63 19.92 7.64 2.39
C VAL A 63 19.26 7.25 1.06
N LYS A 64 19.88 7.63 -0.07
CA LYS A 64 19.40 7.23 -1.40
C LYS A 64 19.40 5.71 -1.59
N LEU A 65 20.47 5.04 -1.15
CA LEU A 65 20.59 3.59 -1.24
C LEU A 65 19.48 2.88 -0.44
N LEU A 66 19.19 3.38 0.77
CA LEU A 66 18.08 2.90 1.59
C LEU A 66 16.73 3.15 0.89
N HIS A 67 16.51 4.35 0.39
CA HIS A 67 15.29 4.71 -0.36
C HIS A 67 15.09 3.77 -1.56
N ASP A 68 16.08 3.61 -2.41
CA ASP A 68 15.99 2.76 -3.61
C ASP A 68 15.69 1.29 -3.24
N ALA A 69 16.23 0.80 -2.12
CA ALA A 69 15.95 -0.53 -1.60
C ALA A 69 14.50 -0.65 -1.08
N VAL A 70 14.03 0.31 -0.27
CA VAL A 70 12.66 0.40 0.24
C VAL A 70 11.66 0.48 -0.91
N SER A 71 11.89 1.36 -1.88
CA SER A 71 11.04 1.48 -3.07
C SER A 71 11.06 0.21 -3.93
N SER A 72 12.16 -0.54 -3.93
CA SER A 72 12.19 -1.88 -4.55
C SER A 72 11.33 -2.91 -3.78
N ILE A 73 11.22 -2.82 -2.46
CA ILE A 73 10.32 -3.67 -1.67
C ILE A 73 8.87 -3.28 -1.99
N CYS A 74 8.54 -1.99 -1.94
CA CYS A 74 7.19 -1.51 -2.23
C CYS A 74 6.72 -1.93 -3.63
N LYS A 75 7.58 -1.89 -4.65
CA LYS A 75 7.24 -2.36 -6.01
C LYS A 75 6.76 -3.81 -6.08
N LYS A 76 7.16 -4.67 -5.13
CA LYS A 76 6.63 -6.03 -4.99
C LYS A 76 5.40 -6.02 -4.09
N LYS A 77 4.29 -5.53 -4.63
CA LYS A 77 3.02 -5.38 -3.91
C LYS A 77 2.57 -6.66 -3.22
N ASP A 78 2.80 -7.83 -3.83
CA ASP A 78 2.39 -9.12 -3.28
C ASP A 78 2.83 -9.31 -1.83
N GLU A 79 4.09 -8.99 -1.49
CA GLU A 79 4.61 -9.13 -0.12
C GLU A 79 3.85 -8.24 0.87
N ILE A 80 3.50 -7.01 0.46
CA ILE A 80 2.69 -6.10 1.26
C ILE A 80 1.24 -6.60 1.35
N VAL A 81 0.68 -7.09 0.24
CA VAL A 81 -0.69 -7.63 0.22
C VAL A 81 -0.83 -8.79 1.21
N GLU A 82 0.17 -9.68 1.28
CA GLU A 82 0.20 -10.82 2.20
C GLU A 82 0.33 -10.42 3.68
N ASP A 83 1.15 -9.43 4.00
CA ASP A 83 1.48 -9.08 5.38
C ASP A 83 0.99 -7.67 5.77
N PRO A 84 -0.09 -7.59 6.58
CA PRO A 84 -0.63 -6.36 7.14
C PRO A 84 0.37 -5.45 7.88
N GLN A 85 1.47 -6.01 8.40
CA GLN A 85 2.43 -5.28 9.22
C GLN A 85 3.76 -5.01 8.53
N LEU A 86 3.94 -5.40 7.26
CA LEU A 86 5.22 -5.30 6.58
C LEU A 86 5.75 -3.85 6.55
N GLU A 87 4.89 -2.92 6.14
CA GLU A 87 5.23 -1.50 6.05
C GLU A 87 5.56 -0.90 7.42
N TYR A 88 4.82 -1.27 8.47
CA TYR A 88 5.13 -0.85 9.85
C TYR A 88 6.49 -1.36 10.32
N ARG A 89 6.81 -2.63 10.05
CA ARG A 89 8.10 -3.22 10.40
C ARG A 89 9.23 -2.56 9.62
N LEU A 90 9.00 -2.21 8.36
CA LEU A 90 9.95 -1.48 7.52
C LEU A 90 10.23 -0.07 8.07
N VAL A 91 9.18 0.68 8.43
CA VAL A 91 9.31 2.01 9.06
C VAL A 91 10.05 1.92 10.40
N THR A 92 9.69 0.95 11.24
CA THR A 92 10.36 0.72 12.55
C THR A 92 11.83 0.35 12.37
N LEU A 93 12.15 -0.42 11.34
CA LEU A 93 13.53 -0.76 10.99
C LEU A 93 14.31 0.50 10.58
N MET A 94 13.76 1.32 9.68
CA MET A 94 14.39 2.57 9.24
C MET A 94 14.58 3.55 10.40
N ALA A 95 13.58 3.70 11.28
CA ALA A 95 13.66 4.56 12.46
C ALA A 95 14.81 4.13 13.39
N ARG A 96 15.03 2.81 13.57
CA ARG A 96 16.17 2.29 14.33
C ARG A 96 17.52 2.66 13.71
N LEU A 97 17.65 2.60 12.38
CA LEU A 97 18.88 3.01 11.69
C LEU A 97 19.23 4.48 11.95
N VAL A 98 18.21 5.35 12.00
CA VAL A 98 18.37 6.77 12.35
C VAL A 98 18.75 6.93 13.82
N GLN A 99 18.04 6.27 14.74
CA GLN A 99 18.29 6.34 16.18
C GLN A 99 19.69 5.84 16.58
N GLN A 100 20.22 4.86 15.86
CA GLN A 100 21.57 4.32 16.07
C GLN A 100 22.67 5.16 15.42
N GLY A 101 22.31 6.20 14.68
CA GLY A 101 23.27 7.07 13.98
C GLY A 101 23.91 6.43 12.75
N LEU A 102 23.38 5.31 12.26
CA LEU A 102 23.77 4.74 10.96
C LEU A 102 23.34 5.66 9.81
N LEU A 103 22.27 6.42 10.03
CA LEU A 103 21.84 7.55 9.20
C LEU A 103 21.60 8.76 10.08
N LYS A 104 22.01 9.94 9.63
CA LYS A 104 21.67 11.20 10.30
C LYS A 104 20.24 11.60 9.99
N ASP A 105 19.47 11.88 11.03
CA ASP A 105 18.10 12.39 10.94
C ASP A 105 17.98 13.57 9.95
N SER A 106 18.84 14.59 10.11
CA SER A 106 18.88 15.77 9.22
C SER A 106 19.12 15.43 7.75
N SER A 107 19.84 14.35 7.47
CA SER A 107 20.13 13.92 6.09
C SER A 107 18.95 13.20 5.47
N VAL A 108 18.21 12.41 6.26
CA VAL A 108 16.98 11.77 5.80
C VAL A 108 15.92 12.83 5.53
N VAL A 109 15.69 13.76 6.46
CA VAL A 109 14.75 14.88 6.28
C VAL A 109 15.09 15.69 5.04
N ASN A 110 16.36 16.11 4.89
CA ASN A 110 16.80 16.89 3.73
C ASN A 110 16.61 16.12 2.41
N TYR A 111 16.84 14.80 2.40
CA TYR A 111 16.61 13.97 1.22
C TYR A 111 15.12 13.89 0.86
N VAL A 112 14.25 13.65 1.84
CA VAL A 112 12.78 13.59 1.66
C VAL A 112 12.22 14.91 1.13
N GLU A 113 12.68 16.04 1.67
CA GLU A 113 12.25 17.38 1.26
C GLU A 113 12.62 17.70 -0.20
N HIS A 114 13.76 17.21 -0.68
CA HIS A 114 14.29 17.50 -2.02
C HIS A 114 14.11 16.34 -3.02
N ALA A 115 13.39 15.28 -2.64
CA ALA A 115 13.12 14.15 -3.52
C ALA A 115 12.27 14.61 -4.72
N GLN A 116 12.82 14.48 -5.93
CA GLN A 116 12.12 14.86 -7.17
C GLN A 116 10.92 13.94 -7.47
N ASN A 117 11.03 12.67 -7.08
CA ASN A 117 9.95 11.69 -7.20
C ASN A 117 9.49 11.30 -5.79
N ARG A 118 8.27 11.68 -5.43
CA ARG A 118 7.61 11.24 -4.20
C ARG A 118 6.89 9.93 -4.43
N ASP A 119 7.64 8.84 -4.42
CA ASP A 119 7.05 7.50 -4.39
C ASP A 119 6.67 7.11 -2.95
N HIS A 120 6.04 5.94 -2.79
CA HIS A 120 5.62 5.48 -1.47
C HIS A 120 6.81 5.22 -0.53
N GLY A 121 8.00 4.88 -1.06
CA GLY A 121 9.20 4.66 -0.25
C GLY A 121 9.68 5.94 0.43
N ILE A 122 9.60 7.09 -0.26
CA ILE A 122 9.85 8.41 0.36
C ILE A 122 8.91 8.66 1.54
N ARG A 123 7.62 8.31 1.41
CA ARG A 123 6.65 8.51 2.50
C ARG A 123 6.90 7.61 3.70
N LEU A 124 7.35 6.38 3.47
CA LEU A 124 7.75 5.48 4.57
C LEU A 124 9.03 5.99 5.25
N LEU A 125 9.97 6.57 4.50
CA LEU A 125 11.16 7.22 5.06
C LEU A 125 10.80 8.44 5.91
N GLU A 126 9.90 9.29 5.41
CA GLU A 126 9.37 10.45 6.15
C GLU A 126 8.77 10.00 7.49
N ALA A 127 7.89 8.99 7.45
CA ALA A 127 7.27 8.41 8.65
C ALA A 127 8.28 7.79 9.63
N ALA A 128 9.45 7.35 9.17
CA ALA A 128 10.50 6.81 10.02
C ALA A 128 11.27 7.90 10.79
N THR A 129 11.22 9.14 10.33
CA THR A 129 11.86 10.31 10.96
C THR A 129 10.91 11.15 11.81
N THR A 130 9.60 11.02 11.61
CA THR A 130 8.64 11.78 12.41
C THR A 130 8.61 11.26 13.85
N GLU A 131 8.74 12.18 14.81
CA GLU A 131 8.55 11.83 16.21
C GLU A 131 7.08 11.38 16.43
N PRO A 132 6.85 10.18 16.97
CA PRO A 132 5.50 9.74 17.27
C PRO A 132 4.87 10.68 18.31
N PRO A 133 3.56 10.99 18.19
CA PRO A 133 2.82 11.72 19.20
C PRO A 133 3.06 11.17 20.62
N LYS A 134 3.23 12.06 21.61
CA LYS A 134 3.46 11.65 23.00
C LYS A 134 2.32 10.75 23.49
N GLY A 135 2.66 9.53 23.93
CA GLY A 135 1.69 8.56 24.45
C GLY A 135 1.06 7.65 23.38
N ARG A 136 1.57 7.67 22.13
CA ARG A 136 1.19 6.71 21.09
C ARG A 136 1.54 5.29 21.53
N ASP A 137 0.53 4.42 21.52
CA ASP A 137 0.66 2.98 21.78
C ASP A 137 0.68 2.25 20.43
N ASP A 138 1.87 2.09 19.85
CA ASP A 138 2.04 1.49 18.52
C ASP A 138 1.46 0.08 18.44
N SER A 139 1.41 -0.65 19.56
CA SER A 139 0.84 -1.99 19.63
C SER A 139 -0.66 -2.03 19.32
N LYS A 140 -1.36 -0.90 19.43
CA LYS A 140 -2.81 -0.77 19.18
C LYS A 140 -3.15 0.06 17.95
N LEU A 141 -2.16 0.64 17.29
CA LEU A 141 -2.41 1.61 16.25
C LEU A 141 -3.15 1.02 15.04
N LEU A 142 -2.78 -0.20 14.63
CA LEU A 142 -3.50 -0.93 13.58
C LEU A 142 -4.99 -1.08 13.92
N MET A 143 -5.30 -1.55 15.13
CA MET A 143 -6.70 -1.71 15.58
C MET A 143 -7.47 -0.38 15.58
N GLN A 144 -6.80 0.72 15.91
CA GLN A 144 -7.41 2.05 15.89
C GLN A 144 -7.69 2.53 14.47
N VAL A 145 -6.80 2.25 13.53
CA VAL A 145 -7.00 2.56 12.10
C VAL A 145 -8.13 1.71 11.51
N GLU A 146 -8.21 0.43 11.83
CA GLU A 146 -9.32 -0.43 11.43
C GLU A 146 -10.66 0.01 12.04
N LYS A 147 -10.64 0.52 13.28
CA LYS A 147 -11.81 1.12 13.92
C LYS A 147 -12.32 2.35 13.16
N LEU A 148 -11.42 3.23 12.71
CA LEU A 148 -11.79 4.39 11.89
C LEU A 148 -12.45 3.97 10.57
N ALA A 149 -11.95 2.91 9.93
CA ALA A 149 -12.54 2.38 8.70
C ALA A 149 -13.99 1.93 8.93
N LYS A 150 -14.25 1.27 10.07
CA LYS A 150 -15.59 0.88 10.47
C LYS A 150 -16.49 2.08 10.77
N GLU A 151 -15.99 3.06 11.52
CA GLU A 151 -16.73 4.29 11.83
C GLU A 151 -17.12 5.04 10.56
N LEU A 152 -16.21 5.14 9.58
CA LEU A 152 -16.52 5.75 8.28
C LEU A 152 -17.68 5.04 7.57
N ALA A 153 -17.67 3.69 7.54
CA ALA A 153 -18.72 2.91 6.90
C ALA A 153 -20.09 3.00 7.60
N THR A 154 -20.12 3.37 8.89
CA THR A 154 -21.37 3.39 9.69
C THR A 154 -21.89 4.78 10.02
N GLU A 155 -21.01 5.76 10.23
CA GLU A 155 -21.34 7.10 10.74
C GLU A 155 -21.33 8.17 9.64
N TYR A 156 -20.74 7.86 8.47
CA TYR A 156 -20.77 8.68 7.26
C TYR A 156 -20.13 10.08 7.39
N ASP A 157 -19.15 10.27 8.29
CA ASP A 157 -18.36 11.49 8.37
C ASP A 157 -16.93 11.29 7.82
N PRO A 158 -16.70 11.53 6.52
CA PRO A 158 -15.36 11.40 5.93
C PRO A 158 -14.39 12.47 6.43
N LYS A 159 -14.89 13.61 6.92
CA LYS A 159 -14.04 14.72 7.35
C LYS A 159 -13.42 14.43 8.72
N GLU A 160 -14.23 14.00 9.68
CA GLU A 160 -13.73 13.60 11.01
C GLU A 160 -12.71 12.46 10.89
N VAL A 161 -13.03 11.43 10.08
CA VAL A 161 -12.11 10.31 9.83
C VAL A 161 -10.83 10.77 9.14
N ALA A 162 -10.90 11.75 8.23
CA ALA A 162 -9.71 12.30 7.59
C ALA A 162 -8.79 13.04 8.58
N GLU A 163 -9.38 13.85 9.45
CA GLU A 163 -8.67 14.57 10.51
C GLU A 163 -8.00 13.57 11.47
N ASP A 164 -8.74 12.55 11.90
CA ASP A 164 -8.24 11.50 12.78
C ASP A 164 -7.13 10.67 12.14
N LEU A 165 -7.29 10.24 10.89
CA LEU A 165 -6.28 9.45 10.18
C LEU A 165 -4.99 10.26 9.97
N THR A 166 -5.12 11.54 9.64
CA THR A 166 -3.98 12.47 9.48
C THR A 166 -3.26 12.70 10.82
N SER A 167 -4.01 12.91 11.90
CA SER A 167 -3.44 13.17 13.23
C SER A 167 -2.60 12.02 13.80
N ARG A 168 -2.86 10.79 13.32
CA ARG A 168 -2.15 9.57 13.74
C ARG A 168 -0.78 9.42 13.14
N ASP A 169 -0.51 10.11 12.03
CA ASP A 169 0.75 10.06 11.29
C ASP A 169 1.28 8.62 11.12
N ALA A 170 0.47 7.80 10.44
CA ALA A 170 0.66 6.37 10.31
C ALA A 170 0.40 5.87 8.88
N PRO A 171 1.08 6.43 7.86
CA PRO A 171 0.80 6.12 6.46
C PRO A 171 0.99 4.63 6.11
N PHE A 172 1.85 3.92 6.85
CA PHE A 172 2.07 2.47 6.76
C PHE A 172 0.88 1.60 7.20
N TYR A 173 -0.21 2.20 7.70
CA TYR A 173 -1.48 1.49 7.94
C TYR A 173 -2.63 1.96 7.04
N HIS A 174 -2.40 2.85 6.08
CA HIS A 174 -3.45 3.28 5.15
C HIS A 174 -3.92 2.14 4.24
N VAL A 175 -3.05 1.17 3.90
CA VAL A 175 -3.46 -0.06 3.20
C VAL A 175 -4.47 -0.86 4.03
N ASN A 176 -4.21 -0.99 5.34
CA ASN A 176 -5.11 -1.68 6.27
C ASN A 176 -6.45 -0.95 6.41
N PHE A 177 -6.41 0.38 6.52
CA PHE A 177 -7.61 1.22 6.52
C PHE A 177 -8.49 0.95 5.30
N VAL A 178 -7.93 1.02 4.09
CA VAL A 178 -8.69 0.81 2.85
C VAL A 178 -9.23 -0.61 2.76
N ASN A 179 -8.41 -1.63 3.05
CA ASN A 179 -8.86 -3.02 3.07
C ASN A 179 -10.04 -3.23 4.03
N GLN A 180 -9.92 -2.73 5.26
CA GLN A 180 -10.99 -2.87 6.26
C GLN A 180 -12.25 -2.12 5.82
N LEU A 181 -12.10 -0.91 5.27
CA LEU A 181 -13.21 -0.09 4.80
C LEU A 181 -14.01 -0.80 3.69
N CYS A 182 -13.31 -1.46 2.76
CA CYS A 182 -13.96 -2.28 1.72
C CYS A 182 -14.71 -3.49 2.30
N ILE A 183 -14.15 -4.15 3.32
CA ILE A 183 -14.81 -5.27 4.01
C ILE A 183 -16.09 -4.80 4.72
N GLU A 184 -16.02 -3.69 5.45
CA GLU A 184 -17.18 -3.11 6.15
C GLU A 184 -18.26 -2.67 5.15
N ALA A 185 -17.85 -2.09 4.00
CA ALA A 185 -18.76 -1.68 2.94
C ALA A 185 -19.60 -2.85 2.42
N ILE A 186 -18.97 -3.98 2.04
CA ILE A 186 -19.72 -5.13 1.54
C ILE A 186 -20.50 -5.84 2.66
N SER A 187 -19.96 -5.87 3.88
CA SER A 187 -20.62 -6.50 5.03
C SER A 187 -21.90 -5.77 5.44
N SER A 188 -22.04 -4.50 5.09
CA SER A 188 -23.26 -3.72 5.30
C SER A 188 -24.47 -4.28 4.55
N MET A 189 -24.26 -5.05 3.47
CA MET A 189 -25.31 -5.51 2.56
C MET A 189 -26.23 -4.35 2.12
N ASN A 190 -25.66 -3.17 1.88
CA ASN A 190 -26.39 -1.98 1.48
C ASN A 190 -25.66 -1.25 0.35
N MET A 191 -26.33 -1.09 -0.78
CA MET A 191 -25.79 -0.42 -1.98
C MET A 191 -25.41 1.04 -1.71
N ASP A 192 -26.18 1.74 -0.88
CA ASP A 192 -25.93 3.15 -0.56
C ASP A 192 -24.65 3.30 0.27
N VAL A 193 -24.38 2.35 1.18
CA VAL A 193 -23.10 2.28 1.94
C VAL A 193 -21.93 2.02 0.98
N ILE A 194 -22.07 1.04 0.08
CA ILE A 194 -21.01 0.68 -0.87
C ILE A 194 -20.65 1.87 -1.79
N TYR A 195 -21.68 2.56 -2.29
CA TYR A 195 -21.50 3.77 -3.10
C TYR A 195 -20.87 4.91 -2.28
N PHE A 196 -21.36 5.14 -1.06
CA PHE A 196 -20.80 6.15 -0.16
C PHE A 196 -19.32 5.89 0.12
N VAL A 197 -18.92 4.67 0.46
CA VAL A 197 -17.53 4.31 0.74
C VAL A 197 -16.63 4.61 -0.46
N SER A 198 -17.09 4.31 -1.68
CA SER A 198 -16.34 4.64 -2.90
C SER A 198 -16.14 6.16 -3.06
N THR A 199 -17.17 6.94 -2.72
CA THR A 199 -17.12 8.40 -2.72
C THR A 199 -16.18 8.93 -1.62
N ALA A 200 -16.25 8.37 -0.42
CA ALA A 200 -15.41 8.77 0.70
C ALA A 200 -13.92 8.49 0.42
N ILE A 201 -13.58 7.35 -0.20
CA ILE A 201 -12.19 7.08 -0.63
C ILE A 201 -11.74 8.11 -1.67
N ARG A 202 -12.61 8.51 -2.60
CA ARG A 202 -12.31 9.59 -3.56
C ARG A 202 -12.03 10.91 -2.84
N ASP A 203 -12.86 11.29 -1.88
CA ASP A 203 -12.65 12.52 -1.10
C ASP A 203 -11.31 12.49 -0.34
N LEU A 204 -11.00 11.36 0.31
CA LEU A 204 -9.73 11.17 1.03
C LEU A 204 -8.50 11.24 0.10
N LEU A 205 -8.63 10.76 -1.14
CA LEU A 205 -7.58 10.88 -2.17
C LEU A 205 -7.42 12.34 -2.63
N ASP A 206 -8.52 13.02 -2.93
CA ASP A 206 -8.52 14.40 -3.41
C ASP A 206 -7.91 15.38 -2.38
N HIS A 207 -8.03 15.04 -1.10
CA HIS A 207 -7.45 15.81 0.01
C HIS A 207 -6.05 15.32 0.44
N GLY A 208 -5.52 14.28 -0.20
CA GLY A 208 -4.20 13.72 0.10
C GLY A 208 -4.09 13.00 1.44
N THR A 209 -5.22 12.71 2.10
CA THR A 209 -5.27 11.97 3.36
C THR A 209 -4.77 10.54 3.16
N VAL A 210 -5.20 9.89 2.07
CA VAL A 210 -4.69 8.57 1.64
C VAL A 210 -4.03 8.69 0.27
N GLU A 211 -3.13 7.75 -0.06
CA GLU A 211 -2.44 7.75 -1.34
C GLU A 211 -3.08 6.81 -2.35
N PRO A 212 -2.97 7.11 -3.65
CA PRO A 212 -3.35 6.17 -4.71
C PRO A 212 -2.67 4.81 -4.54
N TRP A 213 -1.42 4.79 -4.06
CA TRP A 213 -0.70 3.56 -3.72
C TRP A 213 -1.46 2.72 -2.69
N SER A 214 -1.75 3.30 -1.52
CA SER A 214 -2.45 2.63 -0.43
C SER A 214 -3.84 2.17 -0.83
N VAL A 215 -4.55 2.95 -1.65
CA VAL A 215 -5.86 2.56 -2.19
C VAL A 215 -5.75 1.34 -3.10
N ASN A 216 -4.85 1.36 -4.08
CA ASN A 216 -4.67 0.21 -4.98
C ASN A 216 -4.28 -1.06 -4.21
N VAL A 217 -3.28 -0.99 -3.32
CA VAL A 217 -2.83 -2.16 -2.53
C VAL A 217 -3.91 -2.61 -1.54
N GLY A 218 -4.68 -1.69 -0.95
CA GLY A 218 -5.79 -2.01 -0.07
C GLY A 218 -6.90 -2.78 -0.80
N PHE A 219 -7.22 -2.39 -2.04
CA PHE A 219 -8.16 -3.13 -2.90
C PHE A 219 -7.61 -4.50 -3.33
N GLU A 220 -6.33 -4.60 -3.68
CA GLU A 220 -5.67 -5.88 -4.00
C GLU A 220 -5.81 -6.87 -2.82
N ARG A 221 -5.52 -6.41 -1.59
CA ARG A 221 -5.68 -7.21 -0.38
C ARG A 221 -7.14 -7.57 -0.11
N PHE A 222 -8.06 -6.62 -0.29
CA PHE A 222 -9.48 -6.88 -0.15
C PHE A 222 -9.95 -7.99 -1.10
N PHE A 223 -9.60 -7.91 -2.39
CA PHE A 223 -9.95 -8.94 -3.38
C PHE A 223 -9.37 -10.30 -3.03
N LYS A 224 -8.15 -10.33 -2.50
CA LYS A 224 -7.53 -11.57 -2.02
C LYS A 224 -8.29 -12.21 -0.86
N ASN A 225 -8.89 -11.40 0.01
CA ASN A 225 -9.64 -11.87 1.18
C ASN A 225 -11.06 -12.35 0.86
N ILE A 226 -11.64 -11.96 -0.29
CA ILE A 226 -13.03 -12.30 -0.68
C ILE A 226 -13.36 -13.79 -0.60
N PRO A 227 -12.53 -14.73 -1.10
CA PRO A 227 -12.84 -16.16 -1.00
C PRO A 227 -13.01 -16.63 0.45
N GLY A 228 -12.26 -16.06 1.40
CA GLY A 228 -12.42 -16.33 2.83
C GLY A 228 -13.71 -15.73 3.38
N LEU A 229 -14.05 -14.50 2.98
CA LEU A 229 -15.26 -13.81 3.43
C LEU A 229 -16.55 -14.45 2.94
N GLU A 230 -16.55 -15.14 1.79
CA GLU A 230 -17.73 -15.82 1.24
C GLU A 230 -18.29 -16.91 2.18
N VAL A 231 -17.47 -17.41 3.13
CA VAL A 231 -17.90 -18.37 4.17
C VAL A 231 -18.91 -17.73 5.12
N ASP A 232 -18.66 -16.50 5.56
CA ASP A 232 -19.48 -15.78 6.54
C ASP A 232 -20.45 -14.80 5.89
N LEU A 233 -20.15 -14.34 4.68
CA LEU A 233 -20.92 -13.38 3.89
C LEU A 233 -21.25 -13.98 2.52
N PRO A 234 -22.35 -14.74 2.39
CA PRO A 234 -22.78 -15.24 1.09
C PRO A 234 -22.96 -14.08 0.11
N GLY A 235 -22.38 -14.19 -1.08
CA GLY A 235 -22.43 -13.14 -2.11
C GLY A 235 -21.33 -12.09 -2.00
N ALA A 236 -20.32 -12.30 -1.13
CA ALA A 236 -19.15 -11.42 -1.01
C ALA A 236 -18.49 -11.15 -2.38
N THR A 237 -18.34 -12.16 -3.23
CA THR A 237 -17.83 -12.01 -4.62
C THR A 237 -18.64 -11.02 -5.46
N SER A 238 -19.97 -11.05 -5.34
CA SER A 238 -20.88 -10.18 -6.08
C SER A 238 -20.96 -8.77 -5.50
N LEU A 239 -20.87 -8.64 -4.17
CA LEU A 239 -20.75 -7.33 -3.50
C LEU A 239 -19.41 -6.67 -3.82
N ALA A 240 -18.32 -7.44 -3.86
CA ALA A 240 -17.01 -6.97 -4.29
C ALA A 240 -17.03 -6.49 -5.75
N THR A 241 -17.74 -7.19 -6.64
CA THR A 241 -17.94 -6.76 -8.03
C THR A 241 -18.67 -5.41 -8.09
N MET A 242 -19.69 -5.19 -7.25
CA MET A 242 -20.37 -3.90 -7.15
C MET A 242 -19.45 -2.79 -6.65
N LEU A 243 -18.73 -3.02 -5.55
CA LEU A 243 -17.77 -2.06 -5.01
C LEU A 243 -16.66 -1.73 -6.03
N MET A 244 -16.13 -2.75 -6.70
CA MET A 244 -15.14 -2.60 -7.77
C MET A 244 -15.69 -1.75 -8.93
N SER A 245 -16.93 -1.99 -9.36
CA SER A 245 -17.55 -1.21 -10.43
C SER A 245 -17.64 0.28 -10.07
N TYR A 246 -18.10 0.61 -8.85
CA TYR A 246 -18.11 1.99 -8.38
C TYR A 246 -16.69 2.57 -8.28
N ALA A 247 -15.75 1.82 -7.74
CA ALA A 247 -14.37 2.26 -7.57
C ALA A 247 -13.64 2.49 -8.90
N ALA A 248 -13.83 1.63 -9.90
CA ALA A 248 -13.12 1.68 -11.17
C ALA A 248 -13.83 2.58 -12.21
N ASN A 249 -15.15 2.44 -12.36
CA ASN A 249 -15.91 3.08 -13.43
C ASN A 249 -16.43 4.46 -13.04
N ASP A 250 -17.02 4.57 -11.86
CA ASP A 250 -17.70 5.81 -11.43
C ASP A 250 -16.71 6.77 -10.76
N MET A 251 -15.93 6.25 -9.82
CA MET A 251 -15.02 7.05 -9.00
C MET A 251 -13.60 7.08 -9.57
N GLN A 252 -13.17 6.11 -10.37
CA GLN A 252 -11.80 6.03 -10.91
C GLN A 252 -10.71 6.16 -9.82
N ILE A 253 -10.88 5.45 -8.70
CA ILE A 253 -9.97 5.45 -7.56
C ILE A 253 -8.99 4.27 -7.55
N ILE A 254 -9.22 3.26 -8.41
CA ILE A 254 -8.33 2.12 -8.62
C ILE A 254 -7.92 2.01 -10.08
N THR A 255 -6.76 1.41 -10.33
CA THR A 255 -6.28 1.14 -11.69
C THR A 255 -6.99 -0.05 -12.32
N GLU A 256 -7.00 -0.12 -13.66
CA GLU A 256 -7.54 -1.26 -14.41
C GLU A 256 -6.87 -2.59 -14.00
N SER A 257 -5.55 -2.55 -13.75
CA SER A 257 -4.80 -3.71 -13.27
C SER A 257 -5.36 -4.24 -11.96
N VAL A 258 -5.71 -3.36 -11.02
CA VAL A 258 -6.31 -3.77 -9.74
C VAL A 258 -7.74 -4.23 -9.91
N ALA A 259 -8.55 -3.52 -10.69
CA ALA A 259 -9.92 -3.91 -10.98
C ALA A 259 -10.00 -5.33 -11.59
N SER A 260 -9.03 -5.71 -12.44
CA SER A 260 -8.97 -7.04 -13.07
C SER A 260 -8.72 -8.20 -12.10
N LEU A 261 -8.27 -7.91 -10.86
CA LEU A 261 -8.06 -8.91 -9.82
C LEU A 261 -9.34 -9.24 -9.05
N CYS A 262 -10.43 -8.49 -9.25
CA CYS A 262 -11.70 -8.73 -8.59
C CYS A 262 -12.22 -10.15 -8.93
N PRO A 263 -12.53 -10.98 -7.92
CA PRO A 263 -13.13 -12.28 -8.15
C PRO A 263 -14.47 -12.16 -8.89
N LYS A 264 -14.75 -13.11 -9.78
CA LYS A 264 -16.01 -13.13 -10.52
C LYS A 264 -17.19 -13.35 -9.56
N PRO A 265 -18.33 -12.67 -9.78
CA PRO A 265 -19.51 -12.85 -8.95
C PRO A 265 -20.00 -14.29 -9.05
N THR A 266 -20.35 -14.89 -7.91
CA THR A 266 -20.83 -16.29 -7.86
C THR A 266 -22.29 -16.40 -7.47
N ARG A 267 -22.90 -15.31 -6.99
CA ARG A 267 -24.29 -15.28 -6.54
C ARG A 267 -25.03 -14.06 -7.05
N PHE A 268 -26.33 -14.20 -7.22
CA PHE A 268 -27.17 -13.07 -7.57
C PHE A 268 -27.49 -12.23 -6.34
N ILE A 269 -27.54 -10.92 -6.53
CA ILE A 269 -27.91 -9.93 -5.53
C ILE A 269 -29.14 -9.17 -6.04
N MET A 270 -30.12 -9.02 -5.17
CA MET A 270 -31.31 -8.19 -5.41
C MET A 270 -31.28 -6.98 -4.49
N ALA A 271 -31.34 -5.79 -5.09
CA ALA A 271 -31.51 -4.53 -4.40
C ALA A 271 -33.01 -4.29 -4.15
N GLY A 272 -33.36 -4.21 -2.86
CA GLY A 272 -34.70 -3.84 -2.39
C GLY A 272 -34.77 -2.36 -2.00
N ALA A 273 -35.79 -2.01 -1.22
CA ALA A 273 -36.00 -0.66 -0.73
C ALA A 273 -34.80 -0.15 0.11
N GLN A 274 -34.52 1.15 0.01
CA GLN A 274 -33.47 1.84 0.79
C GLN A 274 -32.08 1.21 0.62
N GLY A 275 -31.76 0.76 -0.59
CA GLY A 275 -30.44 0.22 -0.92
C GLY A 275 -30.15 -1.17 -0.34
N LYS A 276 -31.06 -1.77 0.44
CA LYS A 276 -30.82 -3.06 1.09
C LYS A 276 -30.63 -4.16 0.06
N LEU A 277 -29.55 -4.91 0.21
CA LEU A 277 -29.18 -6.01 -0.66
C LEU A 277 -29.56 -7.36 -0.04
N SER A 278 -29.92 -8.31 -0.89
CA SER A 278 -30.18 -9.69 -0.49
C SER A 278 -29.67 -10.67 -1.53
N VAL A 279 -29.18 -11.82 -1.08
CA VAL A 279 -28.68 -12.87 -1.97
C VAL A 279 -29.85 -13.70 -2.49
N VAL A 280 -29.88 -13.90 -3.80
CA VAL A 280 -30.92 -14.68 -4.47
C VAL A 280 -30.29 -15.90 -5.15
N LYS A 281 -31.01 -17.02 -5.14
CA LYS A 281 -30.65 -18.22 -5.91
C LYS A 281 -31.43 -18.24 -7.21
N LYS A 282 -30.75 -18.45 -8.33
CA LYS A 282 -31.36 -18.80 -9.61
C LYS A 282 -30.75 -20.12 -10.08
N GLU A 283 -31.58 -21.15 -10.21
CA GLU A 283 -31.10 -22.51 -10.48
C GLU A 283 -30.74 -22.75 -11.96
N GLN A 284 -31.14 -21.85 -12.87
CA GLN A 284 -31.03 -22.03 -14.32
C GLN A 284 -30.19 -20.96 -15.02
N GLU A 285 -29.55 -20.07 -14.26
CA GLU A 285 -28.79 -18.93 -14.80
C GLU A 285 -27.40 -18.89 -14.14
N GLU A 286 -26.35 -18.80 -14.95
CA GLU A 286 -24.99 -18.58 -14.45
C GLU A 286 -24.84 -17.13 -14.01
N CYS A 287 -24.24 -16.91 -12.83
CA CYS A 287 -23.95 -15.58 -12.33
C CYS A 287 -22.69 -15.02 -13.02
N THR A 288 -22.80 -13.82 -13.56
CA THR A 288 -21.76 -13.13 -14.32
C THR A 288 -21.70 -11.66 -13.91
N ASP A 289 -20.63 -10.98 -14.29
CA ASP A 289 -20.40 -9.54 -14.09
C ASP A 289 -21.50 -8.64 -14.69
N VAL A 290 -22.27 -9.14 -15.67
CA VAL A 290 -23.34 -8.38 -16.32
C VAL A 290 -24.76 -8.65 -15.77
N ASN A 291 -24.98 -9.77 -15.09
CA ASN A 291 -26.31 -10.18 -14.64
C ASN A 291 -26.40 -10.46 -13.12
N TYR A 292 -25.33 -10.22 -12.35
CA TYR A 292 -25.33 -10.52 -10.92
C TYR A 292 -26.30 -9.64 -10.10
N LEU A 293 -26.63 -8.42 -10.56
CA LEU A 293 -27.43 -7.45 -9.82
C LEU A 293 -28.83 -7.25 -10.43
N PHE A 294 -29.85 -7.32 -9.59
CA PHE A 294 -31.23 -7.00 -9.94
C PHE A 294 -31.79 -5.90 -9.04
N ARG A 295 -32.80 -5.17 -9.53
CA ARG A 295 -33.61 -4.26 -8.72
C ARG A 295 -35.00 -4.84 -8.59
N ASP A 296 -35.56 -4.79 -7.39
CA ASP A 296 -36.96 -5.14 -7.17
C ASP A 296 -37.83 -4.11 -7.92
N GLU A 297 -38.50 -4.54 -8.99
CA GLU A 297 -39.50 -3.73 -9.70
C GLU A 297 -40.79 -3.74 -8.86
N GLN A 298 -40.84 -2.93 -7.81
CA GLN A 298 -42.08 -2.59 -7.09
C GLN A 298 -42.58 -1.21 -7.50
#